data_AF-A0A5B0SF30-F1
#
_entry.id   AF-A0A5B0SF30-F1
#
_cell.length_a   1.000
_cell.length_b   1.000
_cell.length_c   1.000
_cell.angle_alpha   90.00
_cell.angle_beta   90.00
_cell.angle_gamma   90.00
#
_symmetry.space_group_name_H-M   'P 1'
#
loop_
_entity.id
_entity.type
_entity.pdbx_description
1 polymer ?
#
loop_
_entity_poly.entity_id
_entity_poly.type
_entity_poly.pdbx_seq_one_letter_code
_entity_poly.pdbx_strand_id
1 'polypeptide(L)'
;MARLVAIFAAIKQTDPSDVVPSLKGVPKQEQLQRIPPELRFDSSWKWLANTLKLPLIFLTATPRVLASFLEVAGQRLFEIYGSQFIKFLKTLLDRGILIPAHPSPKFNGNDINCKPSIFQLQGLIKDFLNKGKLLPDPHLNPTGQFYQSTYD
;
A
#
# COMPACT_ATOMS: atom_id res chain seq x y z
N MET A 1 -12.66 -1.36 7.18
CA MET A 1 -11.89 -1.92 6.04
C MET A 1 -10.45 -1.45 6.00
N ALA A 2 -10.17 -0.14 5.94
CA ALA A 2 -8.79 0.40 5.86
C ALA A 2 -7.80 -0.16 6.91
N ARG A 3 -8.22 -0.30 8.18
CA ARG A 3 -7.37 -0.88 9.25
C ARG A 3 -7.02 -2.37 9.05
N LEU A 4 -7.95 -3.18 8.53
CA LEU A 4 -7.68 -4.59 8.23
C LEU A 4 -6.67 -4.70 7.07
N VAL A 5 -6.78 -3.82 6.09
CA VAL A 5 -5.83 -3.74 4.97
C VAL A 5 -4.47 -3.25 5.45
N ALA A 6 -4.41 -2.30 6.39
CA ALA A 6 -3.17 -1.87 7.02
C ALA A 6 -2.47 -3.02 7.76
N ILE A 7 -3.22 -3.83 8.52
CA ILE A 7 -2.68 -5.03 9.18
C ILE A 7 -2.19 -6.04 8.15
N PHE A 8 -2.99 -6.29 7.10
CA PHE A 8 -2.58 -7.16 6.00
C PHE A 8 -1.27 -6.67 5.38
N ALA A 9 -1.17 -5.38 5.05
CA ALA A 9 0.04 -4.77 4.51
C ALA A 9 1.24 -4.88 5.47
N ALA A 10 1.01 -4.73 6.78
CA ALA A 10 2.03 -4.88 7.81
C ALA A 10 2.57 -6.32 7.84
N ILE A 11 1.69 -7.33 7.88
CA ILE A 11 2.07 -8.74 7.85
C ILE A 11 2.91 -9.05 6.61
N LYS A 12 2.56 -8.46 5.46
CA LYS A 12 3.25 -8.66 4.20
C LYS A 12 4.67 -8.08 4.18
N GLN A 13 4.87 -6.91 4.77
CA GLN A 13 6.16 -6.22 4.69
C GLN A 13 7.17 -6.71 5.73
N THR A 14 6.71 -7.25 6.86
CA THR A 14 7.58 -7.73 7.94
C THR A 14 8.45 -8.88 7.47
N ASP A 15 9.76 -8.81 7.74
CA ASP A 15 10.67 -9.93 7.47
C ASP A 15 10.40 -11.05 8.49
N PRO A 16 10.20 -12.30 8.05
CA PRO A 16 10.01 -13.42 8.97
C PRO A 16 11.18 -13.60 9.96
N SER A 17 12.39 -13.17 9.58
CA SER A 17 13.60 -13.23 10.42
C SER A 17 13.56 -12.26 11.60
N ASP A 18 12.76 -11.19 11.51
CA ASP A 18 12.59 -10.22 12.60
C ASP A 18 11.63 -10.75 13.67
N VAL A 19 10.67 -11.59 13.28
CA VAL A 19 9.64 -12.15 14.17
C VAL A 19 10.08 -13.48 14.77
N VAL A 20 10.82 -14.29 14.01
CA VAL A 20 11.27 -15.62 14.44
C VAL A 20 12.79 -15.64 14.46
N PRO A 21 13.43 -15.43 15.64
CA PRO A 21 14.89 -15.35 15.74
C PRO A 21 15.62 -16.59 15.24
N SER A 22 14.98 -17.78 15.30
CA SER A 22 15.55 -19.03 14.78
C SER A 22 15.67 -19.08 13.26
N LEU A 23 15.09 -18.12 12.54
CA LEU A 23 15.27 -17.98 11.10
C LEU A 23 16.49 -17.11 10.74
N LYS A 24 17.11 -16.41 11.71
CA LYS A 24 18.33 -15.63 11.46
C LYS A 24 19.48 -16.55 11.07
N GLY A 25 19.82 -16.60 9.78
CA GLY A 25 20.87 -17.45 9.21
C GLY A 25 20.37 -18.50 8.21
N VAL A 26 19.06 -18.71 8.11
CA VAL A 26 18.47 -19.57 7.07
C VAL A 26 18.46 -18.81 5.73
N PRO A 27 18.83 -19.44 4.60
CA PRO A 27 18.76 -18.79 3.29
C PRO A 27 17.36 -18.23 3.01
N LYS A 28 17.28 -16.98 2.51
CA LYS A 28 16.01 -16.28 2.23
C LYS A 28 15.04 -17.10 1.37
N GLN A 29 15.55 -17.91 0.45
CA GLN A 29 14.73 -18.74 -0.42
C GLN A 29 14.00 -19.85 0.35
N GLU A 30 14.63 -20.48 1.34
CA GLU A 30 14.01 -21.47 2.20
C GLU A 30 13.02 -20.85 3.18
N GLN A 31 13.34 -19.64 3.68
CA GLN A 31 12.41 -18.87 4.50
C GLN A 31 11.13 -18.54 3.72
N LEU A 32 11.25 -18.11 2.46
CA LEU A 32 10.12 -17.80 1.58
C LEU A 32 9.25 -19.02 1.27
N GLN A 33 9.85 -20.22 1.14
CA GLN A 33 9.11 -21.46 0.92
C GLN A 33 8.21 -21.83 2.10
N ARG A 34 8.58 -21.44 3.32
CA ARG A 34 7.77 -21.65 4.54
C ARG A 34 6.60 -20.67 4.68
N ILE A 35 6.61 -19.57 3.94
CA ILE A 35 5.49 -18.62 3.90
C ILE A 35 4.49 -19.06 2.84
N PRO A 36 3.18 -19.17 3.17
CA PRO A 36 2.13 -19.41 2.20
C PRO A 36 2.21 -18.41 1.03
N PRO A 37 2.09 -18.84 -0.24
CA PRO A 37 2.19 -17.95 -1.40
C PRO A 37 1.27 -16.72 -1.31
N GLU A 38 0.10 -16.88 -0.70
CA GLU A 38 -0.90 -15.84 -0.50
C GLU A 38 -0.44 -14.76 0.46
N LEU A 39 0.51 -15.06 1.35
CA LEU A 39 1.12 -14.19 2.35
C LEU A 39 2.48 -13.64 1.92
N ARG A 40 3.02 -14.08 0.79
CA ARG A 40 4.26 -13.49 0.25
C ARG A 40 4.03 -12.12 -0.37
N PHE A 41 5.08 -11.31 -0.41
CA PHE A 41 4.99 -9.93 -0.86
C PHE A 41 4.68 -9.80 -2.37
N ASP A 42 4.99 -10.82 -3.18
CA ASP A 42 4.65 -10.87 -4.60
C ASP A 42 3.14 -10.85 -4.86
N SER A 43 2.35 -11.43 -3.94
CA SER A 43 0.90 -11.42 -4.07
C SER A 43 0.31 -10.01 -3.82
N SER A 44 1.03 -9.13 -3.11
CA SER A 44 0.66 -7.73 -2.92
C SER A 44 0.62 -6.96 -4.24
N TRP A 45 1.55 -7.23 -5.17
CA TRP A 45 1.55 -6.61 -6.50
C TRP A 45 0.32 -7.03 -7.32
N LYS A 46 -0.04 -8.32 -7.26
CA LYS A 46 -1.24 -8.86 -7.91
C LYS A 46 -2.51 -8.23 -7.32
N TRP A 47 -2.55 -8.07 -6.00
CA TRP A 47 -3.67 -7.43 -5.30
C TRP A 47 -3.84 -5.97 -5.72
N LEU A 48 -2.76 -5.19 -5.76
CA LEU A 48 -2.78 -3.80 -6.25
C LEU A 48 -3.32 -3.72 -7.69
N ALA A 49 -2.80 -4.54 -8.59
CA ALA A 49 -3.24 -4.57 -9.98
C ALA A 49 -4.73 -4.95 -10.12
N ASN A 50 -5.20 -5.93 -9.34
CA ASN A 50 -6.61 -6.35 -9.37
C ASN A 50 -7.56 -5.30 -8.79
N THR A 51 -7.11 -4.53 -7.80
CA THR A 51 -7.91 -3.47 -7.16
C THR A 51 -8.23 -2.33 -8.14
N LEU A 52 -7.41 -2.17 -9.18
CA LEU A 52 -7.62 -1.19 -10.26
C LEU A 52 -8.47 -1.72 -11.43
N LYS A 53 -8.96 -2.97 -11.36
CA LYS A 53 -9.85 -3.53 -12.38
C LYS A 53 -11.32 -3.27 -12.06
N LEU A 54 -12.16 -3.41 -13.08
CA LEU A 54 -13.61 -3.41 -12.90
C LEU A 54 -14.05 -4.68 -12.14
N PRO A 55 -15.05 -4.60 -11.24
CA PRO A 55 -15.78 -3.39 -10.83
C PRO A 55 -15.12 -2.63 -9.65
N LEU A 56 -14.02 -3.15 -9.10
CA LEU A 56 -13.44 -2.70 -7.83
C LEU A 56 -12.98 -1.24 -7.85
N ILE A 57 -12.45 -0.74 -8.96
CA ILE A 57 -12.01 0.65 -9.09
C ILE A 57 -13.14 1.68 -8.87
N PHE A 58 -14.41 1.29 -9.07
CA PHE A 58 -15.56 2.18 -8.86
C PHE A 58 -16.10 2.20 -7.43
N LEU A 59 -15.65 1.27 -6.58
CA LEU A 59 -16.11 1.23 -5.20
C LEU A 59 -15.56 2.45 -4.43
N THR A 60 -16.43 3.05 -3.61
CA THR A 60 -16.12 4.24 -2.80
C THR A 60 -15.00 3.99 -1.78
N ALA A 61 -14.86 2.76 -1.32
CA ALA A 61 -13.83 2.36 -0.36
C ALA A 61 -12.44 2.16 -0.98
N THR A 62 -12.36 1.96 -2.30
CA THR A 62 -11.12 1.57 -2.98
C THR A 62 -9.98 2.59 -2.83
N PRO A 63 -10.20 3.90 -3.03
CA PRO A 63 -9.14 4.89 -2.83
C PRO A 63 -8.59 4.89 -1.40
N ARG A 64 -9.48 4.73 -0.40
CA ARG A 64 -9.10 4.71 1.02
C ARG A 64 -8.28 3.47 1.37
N VAL A 65 -8.70 2.33 0.84
CA VAL A 65 -8.02 1.04 1.01
C VAL A 65 -6.63 1.08 0.39
N LEU A 66 -6.50 1.66 -0.80
CA LEU A 66 -5.21 1.84 -1.47
C LEU A 66 -4.32 2.83 -0.70
N ALA A 67 -4.86 3.96 -0.24
CA ALA A 67 -4.09 4.91 0.56
C ALA A 67 -3.50 4.24 1.80
N SER A 68 -4.32 3.54 2.59
CA SER A 68 -3.84 2.84 3.79
C SER A 68 -2.85 1.71 3.49
N PHE A 69 -2.98 1.02 2.35
CA PHE A 69 -1.99 0.03 1.94
C PHE A 69 -0.63 0.68 1.63
N LEU A 70 -0.65 1.80 0.88
CA LEU A 70 0.56 2.52 0.51
C LEU A 70 1.23 3.21 1.71
N GLU A 71 0.46 3.73 2.67
CA GLU A 71 0.99 4.28 3.92
C GLU A 71 1.83 3.26 4.68
N VAL A 72 1.37 2.00 4.72
CA VAL A 72 2.05 0.94 5.48
C VAL A 72 3.18 0.31 4.68
N ALA A 73 2.90 -0.17 3.47
CA ALA A 73 3.82 -1.01 2.69
C ALA A 73 4.44 -0.30 1.46
N GLY A 74 4.12 0.98 1.21
CA GLY A 74 4.58 1.71 0.03
C GLY A 74 6.10 1.83 -0.07
N GLN A 75 6.78 2.06 1.05
CA GLN A 75 8.24 2.13 1.09
C GLN A 75 8.86 0.78 0.73
N ARG A 76 8.34 -0.31 1.29
CA ARG A 76 8.79 -1.67 1.01
C ARG A 76 8.53 -2.08 -0.45
N LEU A 77 7.39 -1.66 -1.01
CA LEU A 77 7.06 -1.86 -2.43
C LEU A 77 8.07 -1.17 -3.34
N PHE A 78 8.50 0.05 -2.99
CA PHE A 78 9.51 0.75 -3.75
C PHE A 78 10.88 0.10 -3.65
N GLU A 79 11.29 -0.37 -2.48
CA GLU A 79 12.57 -1.08 -2.32
C GLU A 79 12.65 -2.35 -3.18
N ILE A 80 11.54 -3.06 -3.32
CA ILE A 80 11.50 -4.34 -4.05
C ILE A 80 11.28 -4.12 -5.56
N TYR A 81 10.35 -3.25 -5.95
CA TYR A 81 9.93 -3.10 -7.36
C TYR A 81 10.53 -1.87 -8.04
N GLY A 82 11.13 -0.94 -7.27
CA GLY A 82 11.84 0.24 -7.76
C GLY A 82 11.06 1.02 -8.81
N SER A 83 11.64 1.09 -10.01
CA SER A 83 11.08 1.85 -11.14
C SER A 83 9.71 1.36 -11.61
N GLN A 84 9.38 0.07 -11.44
CA GLN A 84 8.08 -0.46 -11.82
C GLN A 84 6.98 0.05 -10.90
N PHE A 85 7.27 0.17 -9.60
CA PHE A 85 6.34 0.77 -8.64
C PHE A 85 6.12 2.26 -8.94
N ILE A 86 7.17 3.00 -9.31
CA ILE A 86 7.02 4.40 -9.75
C ILE A 86 6.13 4.51 -10.99
N LYS A 87 6.29 3.64 -11.99
CA LYS A 87 5.40 3.59 -13.17
C LYS A 87 3.96 3.29 -12.78
N PHE A 88 3.75 2.38 -11.83
CA PHE A 88 2.43 2.09 -11.28
C PHE A 88 1.80 3.33 -10.63
N LEU A 89 2.53 4.03 -9.76
CA LEU A 89 2.04 5.24 -9.09
C LEU A 89 1.70 6.37 -10.08
N LYS A 90 2.55 6.59 -11.10
CA LYS A 90 2.25 7.55 -12.18
C LYS A 90 0.98 7.17 -12.93
N THR A 91 0.86 5.90 -13.31
CA THR A 91 -0.34 5.39 -14.00
C THR A 91 -1.60 5.58 -13.16
N LEU A 92 -1.51 5.33 -11.86
CA LEU A 92 -2.62 5.50 -10.93
C LEU A 92 -3.05 6.97 -10.81
N LEU A 93 -2.07 7.88 -10.73
CA LEU A 93 -2.32 9.32 -10.70
C LEU A 93 -2.98 9.80 -12.01
N ASP A 94 -2.39 9.45 -13.14
CA ASP A 94 -2.80 9.97 -14.46
C ASP A 94 -4.13 9.38 -14.94
N ARG A 95 -4.34 8.06 -14.75
CA ARG A 95 -5.53 7.36 -15.26
C ARG A 95 -6.64 7.16 -14.24
N GLY A 96 -6.29 7.05 -12.96
CA GLY A 96 -7.23 6.75 -11.88
C GLY A 96 -7.82 8.00 -11.21
N ILE A 97 -7.04 9.09 -11.10
CA ILE A 97 -7.38 10.28 -10.32
C ILE A 97 -7.55 11.52 -11.20
N LEU A 98 -6.54 11.84 -12.02
CA LEU A 98 -6.58 12.99 -12.92
C LEU A 98 -7.54 12.73 -14.08
N ILE A 99 -7.86 13.79 -14.84
CA ILE A 99 -8.70 13.69 -16.03
C ILE A 99 -7.93 12.89 -17.07
N PRO A 100 -8.35 11.65 -17.40
CA PRO A 100 -7.62 10.85 -18.34
C PRO A 100 -7.91 11.38 -19.76
N ALA A 101 -6.88 11.48 -20.59
CA ALA A 101 -7.01 11.78 -22.02
C ALA A 101 -7.71 10.65 -22.81
N HIS A 102 -7.94 9.48 -22.18
CA HIS A 102 -8.55 8.30 -22.76
C HIS A 102 -9.67 7.76 -21.86
N PRO A 103 -10.66 7.02 -22.40
CA PRO A 103 -11.72 6.39 -21.62
C PRO A 103 -11.16 5.21 -20.81
N SER A 104 -10.47 5.51 -19.71
CA SER A 104 -10.00 4.51 -18.73
C SER A 104 -10.93 4.46 -17.52
N PRO A 105 -11.09 3.28 -16.89
CA PRO A 105 -11.73 3.18 -15.60
C PRO A 105 -11.03 4.11 -14.59
N LYS A 106 -11.80 4.94 -13.89
CA LYS A 106 -11.32 5.91 -12.91
C LYS A 106 -12.07 5.75 -11.60
N PHE A 107 -11.52 6.27 -10.51
CA PHE A 107 -12.24 6.30 -9.24
C PHE A 107 -13.54 7.10 -9.37
N ASN A 108 -14.56 6.70 -8.60
CA ASN A 108 -15.84 7.41 -8.56
C ASN A 108 -15.69 8.76 -7.84
N GLY A 109 -15.15 9.77 -8.54
CA GLY A 109 -14.96 11.13 -8.01
C GLY A 109 -16.25 11.95 -7.89
N ASN A 110 -17.38 11.44 -8.41
CA ASN A 110 -18.67 12.10 -8.28
C ASN A 110 -19.33 11.83 -6.92
N ASP A 111 -18.92 10.77 -6.23
CA ASP A 111 -19.42 10.46 -4.88
C ASP A 111 -18.74 11.33 -3.82
N ILE A 112 -19.56 12.03 -3.03
CA ILE A 112 -19.13 12.90 -1.92
C ILE A 112 -18.26 12.15 -0.90
N ASN A 113 -18.56 10.88 -0.62
CA ASN A 113 -17.83 10.08 0.36
C ASN A 113 -16.47 9.59 -0.17
N CYS A 114 -16.32 9.55 -1.49
CA CYS A 114 -15.12 9.06 -2.17
C CYS A 114 -14.06 10.17 -2.32
N LYS A 115 -14.50 11.42 -2.55
CA LYS A 115 -13.62 12.58 -2.79
C LYS A 115 -12.50 12.74 -1.76
N PRO A 116 -12.73 12.74 -0.43
CA PRO A 116 -11.66 12.92 0.54
C PRO A 116 -10.58 11.82 0.43
N SER A 117 -11.00 10.59 0.18
CA SER A 117 -10.10 9.45 0.05
C SER A 117 -9.27 9.50 -1.24
N ILE A 118 -9.85 10.04 -2.32
CA ILE A 118 -9.12 10.30 -3.58
C ILE A 118 -8.07 11.40 -3.36
N PHE A 119 -8.41 12.49 -2.66
CA PHE A 119 -7.45 13.56 -2.35
C PHE A 119 -6.31 13.07 -1.45
N GLN A 120 -6.59 12.28 -0.42
CA GLN A 120 -5.57 11.66 0.42
C GLN A 120 -4.63 10.78 -0.41
N LEU A 121 -5.19 9.89 -1.24
CA LEU A 121 -4.40 9.03 -2.12
C LEU A 121 -3.55 9.85 -3.10
N GLN A 122 -4.11 10.92 -3.66
CA GLN A 122 -3.40 11.81 -4.58
C GLN A 122 -2.21 12.51 -3.89
N GLY A 123 -2.41 13.02 -2.67
CA GLY A 123 -1.34 13.63 -1.88
C GLY A 123 -0.21 12.65 -1.63
N LEU A 124 -0.53 11.44 -1.16
CA LEU A 124 0.44 10.40 -0.88
C LEU A 124 1.24 10.00 -2.13
N ILE A 125 0.57 9.81 -3.27
CA ILE A 125 1.24 9.46 -4.53
C ILE A 125 2.20 10.59 -4.95
N LYS A 126 1.76 11.85 -4.90
CA LYS A 126 2.61 13.00 -5.26
C LYS A 126 3.82 13.11 -4.35
N ASP A 127 3.63 12.92 -3.04
CA ASP A 127 4.73 12.92 -2.07
C ASP A 127 5.74 11.81 -2.39
N PHE A 128 5.26 10.61 -2.72
CA PHE A 128 6.10 9.49 -3.12
C PHE A 128 6.91 9.81 -4.39
N LEU A 129 6.25 10.35 -5.41
CA LEU A 129 6.87 10.69 -6.70
C LEU A 129 7.91 11.82 -6.58
N ASN A 130 7.67 12.79 -5.70
CA ASN A 130 8.55 13.94 -5.51
C ASN A 130 9.76 13.63 -4.61
N LYS A 131 9.58 12.84 -3.54
CA LYS A 131 10.63 12.57 -2.55
C LYS A 131 11.39 11.26 -2.81
N GLY A 132 10.83 10.36 -3.62
CA GLY A 132 11.37 9.01 -3.84
C GLY A 132 11.36 8.10 -2.59
N LYS A 133 10.79 8.58 -1.48
CA LYS A 133 10.61 7.87 -0.21
C LYS A 133 9.32 8.35 0.45
N LEU A 134 8.57 7.45 1.08
CA LEU A 134 7.67 7.88 2.15
C LEU A 134 8.56 8.17 3.34
N LEU A 135 8.65 9.42 3.75
CA LEU A 135 9.16 9.69 5.10
C LEU A 135 8.13 9.07 6.04
N PRO A 136 8.51 8.04 6.83
CA PRO A 136 7.71 7.70 7.99
C PRO A 136 7.65 8.97 8.83
N ASP A 137 6.47 9.32 9.33
CA ASP A 137 6.43 10.26 10.44
C ASP A 137 7.35 9.68 11.54
N PRO A 138 8.40 10.39 11.99
CA PRO A 138 9.27 9.92 13.07
C PRO A 138 8.49 9.61 14.36
N HIS A 139 7.26 10.12 14.48
CA HIS A 139 6.35 9.83 15.58
C HIS A 139 5.50 8.56 15.37
N LEU A 140 5.55 7.92 14.20
CA LEU A 140 4.95 6.62 13.92
C LEU A 140 6.02 5.53 13.97
N ASN A 141 6.19 4.97 15.18
CA ASN A 141 7.04 3.81 15.44
C ASN A 141 6.74 2.67 14.43
N PRO A 142 7.74 2.14 13.69
CA PRO A 142 7.54 1.07 12.71
C PRO A 142 7.17 -0.28 13.34
N THR A 143 7.11 -0.38 14.67
CA THR A 143 6.79 -1.61 15.39
C THR A 143 5.89 -1.30 16.59
N GLY A 144 4.58 -1.38 16.38
CA GLY A 144 3.57 -1.61 17.43
C GLY A 144 3.40 -0.51 18.48
N GLN A 145 2.25 0.17 18.42
CA GLN A 145 1.39 0.43 19.58
C GLN A 145 0.04 0.94 19.09
N PHE A 146 -0.99 0.10 19.23
CA PHE A 146 -2.38 0.51 19.05
C PHE A 146 -2.78 1.31 20.29
N TYR A 147 -3.01 2.61 20.12
CA TYR A 147 -3.53 3.55 21.13
C TYR A 147 -2.63 3.82 22.34
N GLN A 148 -2.18 5.06 22.48
CA GLN A 148 -1.97 5.66 23.80
C GLN A 148 -3.26 6.38 24.18
N SER A 149 -4.01 5.81 25.12
CA SER A 149 -5.04 6.53 25.85
C SER A 149 -4.32 7.43 26.85
N THR A 150 -4.24 8.73 26.57
CA THR A 150 -3.83 9.70 27.57
C THR A 150 -5.01 9.92 28.51
N TYR A 151 -4.97 9.27 29.68
CA TYR A 151 -5.56 9.84 30.88
C TYR A 151 -4.41 10.36 31.72
N ASP A 152 -4.24 11.67 31.71
CA ASP A 152 -3.87 12.52 32.85
C ASP A 152 -4.35 13.95 32.53
#